data_AF-A0A3D0ZGF0-F1
#
_entry.id   AF-A0A3D0ZGF0-F1
#
_cell.length_a   1.000
_cell.length_b   1.000
_cell.length_c   1.000
_cell.angle_alpha   90.00
_cell.angle_beta   90.00
_cell.angle_gamma   90.00
#
_symmetry.space_group_name_H-M   'P 1'
#
loop_
_entity.id
_entity.type
_entity.pdbx_description
1 polymer ?
#
loop_
_entity_poly.entity_id
_entity_poly.type
_entity_poly.pdbx_seq_one_letter_code
_entity_poly.pdbx_strand_id
1 'polypeptide(L)'
;LHCEGEFGSAELKTEMGHVRMDHCTDLRVHTGMGDVTLERVAGRAEIKTGSGKVRIREIDGIASVKNGNGGTHIVDAAGELKVSAANGDVTLERAGATTTIKASNGDITVGEVARGTLTLQTAAGSLAIGV
;
A
#
# COMPACT_ATOMS: atom_id res chain seq x y z
N LEU A 1 2.20 17.65 3.68
CA LEU A 1 1.92 18.22 2.34
C LEU A 1 0.56 17.70 1.92
N HIS A 2 -0.34 18.58 1.51
CA HIS A 2 -1.71 18.22 1.11
C HIS A 2 -1.86 18.48 -0.38
N CYS A 3 -2.17 17.45 -1.15
CA CYS A 3 -2.39 17.55 -2.59
C CYS A 3 -3.81 17.04 -2.88
N GLU A 4 -4.76 17.97 -3.07
CA GLU A 4 -6.12 17.67 -3.53
C GLU A 4 -6.18 17.88 -5.04
N GLY A 5 -6.76 16.93 -5.77
CA GLY A 5 -6.93 16.99 -7.23
C GLY A 5 -6.54 15.70 -7.96
N GLU A 6 -6.82 15.64 -9.27
CA GLU A 6 -6.35 14.59 -10.16
C GLU A 6 -4.92 14.90 -10.62
N PHE A 7 -3.96 14.09 -10.18
CA PHE A 7 -2.57 14.21 -10.62
C PHE A 7 -2.27 13.14 -11.67
N GLY A 8 -1.94 13.59 -12.89
CA GLY A 8 -1.50 12.70 -13.96
C GLY A 8 -0.19 11.98 -13.59
N SER A 9 0.83 12.74 -13.19
CA SER A 9 2.07 12.22 -12.60
C SER A 9 2.52 13.11 -11.45
N ALA A 10 2.93 12.50 -10.34
CA ALA A 10 3.42 13.23 -9.18
C ALA A 10 4.60 12.49 -8.53
N GLU A 11 5.68 13.24 -8.27
CA GLU A 11 6.82 12.76 -7.48
C GLU A 11 6.93 13.59 -6.19
N LEU A 12 6.84 12.91 -5.07
CA LEU A 12 6.80 13.50 -3.74
C LEU A 12 7.94 12.93 -2.91
N LYS A 13 8.87 13.77 -2.51
CA LYS A 13 9.96 13.42 -1.60
C LYS A 13 9.85 14.26 -0.35
N THR A 14 9.76 13.61 0.80
CA THR A 14 9.77 14.27 2.11
C THR A 14 10.60 13.47 3.09
N GLU A 15 11.30 14.13 4.00
CA GLU A 15 12.02 13.44 5.08
C GLU A 15 11.14 13.30 6.32
N MET A 16 10.35 14.34 6.62
CA MET A 16 9.37 14.34 7.70
C MET A 16 8.10 15.03 7.23
N GLY A 17 6.98 14.29 7.25
CA GLY A 17 5.66 14.87 6.97
C GLY A 17 4.68 13.89 6.33
N HIS A 18 3.39 14.14 6.57
CA HIS A 18 2.31 13.35 6.00
C HIS A 18 2.09 13.70 4.54
N VAL A 19 1.87 12.68 3.72
CA VAL A 19 1.51 12.81 2.31
C VAL A 19 0.07 12.35 2.16
N ARG A 20 -0.78 13.24 1.67
CA ARG A 20 -2.15 12.90 1.32
C ARG A 20 -2.39 13.22 -0.15
N MET A 21 -2.91 12.23 -0.86
CA MET A 21 -3.33 12.35 -2.25
C MET A 21 -4.72 11.75 -2.40
N ASP A 22 -5.63 12.46 -3.03
CA ASP A 22 -6.95 11.90 -3.33
C ASP A 22 -6.88 11.03 -4.59
N HIS A 23 -6.54 11.60 -5.74
CA HIS A 23 -6.58 10.86 -7.01
C HIS A 23 -5.28 11.00 -7.80
N CYS A 24 -4.69 9.87 -8.19
CA CYS A 24 -3.48 9.87 -8.99
C CYS A 24 -3.47 8.76 -10.04
N THR A 25 -2.87 9.06 -11.19
CA THR A 25 -2.63 8.08 -12.26
C THR A 25 -1.23 7.50 -12.14
N ASP A 26 -0.19 8.33 -12.07
CA ASP A 26 1.18 7.91 -11.79
C ASP A 26 1.71 8.63 -10.54
N LEU A 27 2.21 7.86 -9.58
CA LEU A 27 2.64 8.41 -8.31
C LEU A 27 3.92 7.75 -7.83
N ARG A 28 4.92 8.57 -7.51
CA ARG A 28 6.09 8.15 -6.75
C ARG A 28 6.18 8.94 -5.45
N VAL A 29 6.02 8.24 -4.32
CA VAL A 29 6.18 8.84 -2.99
C VAL A 29 7.38 8.22 -2.31
N HIS A 30 8.29 9.07 -1.83
CA HIS A 30 9.37 8.70 -0.95
C HIS A 30 9.29 9.53 0.33
N THR A 31 8.98 8.87 1.45
CA THR A 31 8.95 9.50 2.77
C THR A 31 9.89 8.81 3.75
N GLY A 32 10.65 9.59 4.51
CA GLY A 32 11.46 9.08 5.63
C GLY A 32 10.58 8.71 6.81
N MET A 33 9.93 9.72 7.39
CA MET A 33 9.01 9.60 8.52
C MET A 33 7.70 10.33 8.24
N GLY A 34 6.58 9.61 8.28
CA GLY A 34 5.25 10.20 8.12
C GLY A 34 4.26 9.25 7.48
N ASP A 35 2.98 9.55 7.68
CA ASP A 35 1.90 8.72 7.14
C ASP A 35 1.60 9.08 5.68
N VAL A 36 1.29 8.07 4.88
CA VAL A 36 0.88 8.22 3.48
C VAL A 36 -0.55 7.76 3.35
N THR A 37 -1.43 8.66 2.89
CA THR A 37 -2.84 8.35 2.63
C THR A 37 -3.14 8.60 1.16
N LEU A 38 -3.63 7.57 0.48
CA LEU A 38 -4.05 7.61 -0.92
C LEU A 38 -5.51 7.18 -1.02
N GLU A 39 -6.38 8.00 -1.61
CA GLU A 39 -7.78 7.60 -1.82
C GLU A 39 -7.90 6.69 -3.05
N ARG A 40 -7.38 7.08 -4.21
CA ARG A 40 -7.50 6.30 -5.45
C ARG A 40 -6.27 6.36 -6.34
N VAL A 41 -5.81 5.19 -6.76
CA VAL A 41 -4.70 5.01 -7.72
C VAL A 41 -5.23 4.37 -9.00
N ALA A 42 -5.37 5.18 -10.05
CA ALA A 42 -5.89 4.72 -11.34
C ALA A 42 -4.82 4.01 -12.21
N GLY A 43 -3.54 4.36 -12.05
CA GLY A 43 -2.44 3.80 -12.84
C GLY A 43 -1.35 3.20 -11.95
N ARG A 44 -0.12 3.70 -12.03
CA ARG A 44 1.03 3.15 -11.31
C ARG A 44 1.35 3.95 -10.04
N ALA A 45 1.42 3.30 -8.89
CA ALA A 45 1.94 3.91 -7.66
C ALA A 45 3.18 3.18 -7.14
N GLU A 46 4.23 3.94 -6.81
CA GLU A 46 5.42 3.47 -6.10
C GLU A 46 5.56 4.26 -4.80
N ILE A 47 5.24 3.61 -3.67
CA ILE A 47 5.31 4.23 -2.34
C ILE A 47 6.46 3.59 -1.57
N LYS A 48 7.38 4.41 -1.09
CA LYS A 48 8.50 4.01 -0.23
C LYS A 48 8.46 4.83 1.05
N THR A 49 8.23 4.16 2.17
CA THR A 49 8.25 4.78 3.50
C THR A 49 9.34 4.14 4.36
N GLY A 50 10.09 4.96 5.10
CA GLY A 50 10.99 4.47 6.14
C GLY A 50 10.22 4.06 7.38
N SER A 51 9.43 4.98 7.93
CA SER A 51 8.60 4.80 9.12
C SER A 51 7.28 5.57 9.00
N GLY A 52 6.15 4.93 9.29
CA GLY A 52 4.82 5.52 9.22
C GLY A 52 3.77 4.56 8.71
N LYS A 53 2.50 4.95 8.81
CA LYS A 53 1.38 4.16 8.31
C LYS A 53 1.12 4.47 6.85
N VAL A 54 0.81 3.44 6.07
CA VAL A 54 0.37 3.58 4.69
C VAL A 54 -1.09 3.17 4.62
N ARG A 55 -1.95 4.07 4.14
CA ARG A 55 -3.37 3.81 3.92
C ARG A 55 -3.68 4.04 2.45
N ILE A 56 -4.22 3.04 1.79
CA ILE A 56 -4.67 3.14 0.41
C ILE A 56 -6.09 2.64 0.34
N ARG A 57 -7.02 3.43 -0.17
CA ARG A 57 -8.42 3.03 -0.26
C ARG A 57 -8.66 2.20 -1.52
N GLU A 58 -8.40 2.72 -2.71
CA GLU A 58 -8.65 2.02 -3.98
C GLU A 58 -7.42 2.00 -4.89
N ILE A 59 -7.15 0.83 -5.47
CA ILE A 59 -6.07 0.61 -6.45
C ILE A 59 -6.66 -0.06 -7.68
N ASP A 60 -6.87 0.71 -8.74
CA ASP A 60 -7.37 0.20 -10.02
C ASP A 60 -6.21 -0.34 -10.90
N GLY A 61 -5.03 0.27 -10.78
CA GLY A 61 -3.85 -0.06 -11.57
C GLY A 61 -2.80 -0.89 -10.82
N ILE A 62 -1.52 -0.56 -11.00
CA ILE A 62 -0.40 -1.31 -10.41
C ILE A 62 0.17 -0.52 -9.23
N ALA A 63 0.17 -1.10 -8.03
CA ALA A 63 0.76 -0.46 -6.86
C ALA A 63 1.91 -1.28 -6.27
N SER A 64 3.03 -0.61 -6.00
CA SER A 64 4.14 -1.16 -5.22
C SER A 64 4.35 -0.35 -3.95
N VAL A 65 4.11 -0.97 -2.81
CA VAL A 65 4.27 -0.37 -1.48
C VAL A 65 5.46 -1.01 -0.79
N LYS A 66 6.43 -0.20 -0.36
CA LYS A 66 7.55 -0.60 0.48
C LYS A 66 7.50 0.20 1.77
N ASN A 67 7.27 -0.47 2.88
CA ASN A 67 7.22 0.12 4.20
C ASN A 67 8.31 -0.51 5.08
N GLY A 68 9.19 0.31 5.63
CA GLY A 68 10.21 -0.16 6.58
C GLY A 68 9.60 -0.47 7.95
N ASN A 69 8.87 0.48 8.51
CA ASN A 69 8.30 0.40 9.85
C ASN A 69 6.89 1.00 9.90
N GLY A 70 5.89 0.21 10.26
CA GLY A 70 4.51 0.67 10.43
C GLY A 70 3.49 -0.14 9.63
N GLY A 71 2.22 0.08 9.97
CA GLY A 71 1.12 -0.67 9.38
C GLY A 71 0.81 -0.24 7.95
N THR A 72 0.54 -1.20 7.08
CA THR A 72 0.01 -0.97 5.74
C THR A 72 -1.42 -1.47 5.68
N HIS A 73 -2.35 -0.59 5.31
CA HIS A 73 -3.77 -0.89 5.24
C HIS A 73 -4.30 -0.53 3.86
N ILE A 74 -4.88 -1.51 3.18
CA ILE A 74 -5.40 -1.38 1.83
C ILE A 74 -6.84 -1.88 1.84
N VAL A 75 -7.78 -1.06 1.39
CA VAL A 75 -9.21 -1.44 1.38
C VAL A 75 -9.50 -2.26 0.13
N ASP A 76 -9.19 -1.75 -1.05
CA ASP A 76 -9.50 -2.44 -2.30
C ASP A 76 -8.34 -2.39 -3.30
N ALA A 77 -7.96 -3.56 -3.78
CA ALA A 77 -6.93 -3.74 -4.80
C ALA A 77 -7.50 -4.43 -6.04
N ALA A 78 -8.17 -3.66 -6.89
CA ALA A 78 -8.73 -4.15 -8.16
C ALA A 78 -7.64 -4.50 -9.19
N GLY A 79 -6.47 -3.84 -9.12
CA GLY A 79 -5.32 -4.12 -9.97
C GLY A 79 -4.17 -4.85 -9.25
N GLU A 80 -3.00 -4.93 -9.89
CA GLU A 80 -1.85 -5.67 -9.36
C GLU A 80 -1.24 -4.95 -8.14
N LEU A 81 -1.14 -5.66 -7.02
CA LEU A 81 -0.64 -5.11 -5.78
C LEU A 81 0.61 -5.87 -5.31
N LYS A 82 1.68 -5.12 -5.03
CA LYS A 82 2.90 -5.65 -4.41
C LYS A 82 3.26 -4.88 -3.14
N VAL A 83 3.12 -5.53 -2.00
CA VAL A 83 3.47 -4.96 -0.69
C VAL A 83 4.72 -5.63 -0.14
N SER A 84 5.65 -4.83 0.37
CA SER A 84 6.84 -5.27 1.08
C SER A 84 6.93 -4.50 2.40
N ALA A 85 6.62 -5.16 3.50
CA ALA A 85 6.77 -4.64 4.85
C ALA A 85 8.00 -5.27 5.51
N ALA A 86 8.86 -4.46 6.13
CA ALA A 86 9.93 -5.01 6.97
C ALA A 86 9.39 -5.28 8.38
N ASN A 87 8.89 -4.25 9.08
CA ASN A 87 8.23 -4.43 10.38
C ASN A 87 6.87 -3.73 10.43
N GLY A 88 5.81 -4.49 10.65
CA GLY A 88 4.45 -3.97 10.78
C GLY A 88 3.42 -4.83 10.06
N ASP A 89 2.18 -4.69 10.49
CA ASP A 89 1.08 -5.51 10.00
C ASP A 89 0.60 -5.01 8.63
N VAL A 90 0.22 -5.95 7.78
CA VAL A 90 -0.36 -5.66 6.47
C VAL A 90 -1.79 -6.17 6.44
N THR A 91 -2.74 -5.26 6.28
CA THR A 91 -4.15 -5.59 6.13
C THR A 91 -4.61 -5.24 4.72
N LEU A 92 -5.22 -6.20 4.05
CA LEU A 92 -5.89 -6.01 2.76
C LEU A 92 -7.35 -6.46 2.91
N GLU A 93 -8.31 -5.56 2.75
CA GLU A 93 -9.73 -5.95 2.89
C GLU A 93 -10.24 -6.69 1.67
N ARG A 94 -9.94 -6.22 0.45
CA ARG A 94 -10.38 -6.87 -0.79
C ARG A 94 -9.27 -6.93 -1.84
N ALA A 95 -8.95 -8.15 -2.29
CA ALA A 95 -8.03 -8.42 -3.38
C ALA A 95 -8.81 -8.76 -4.67
N GLY A 96 -8.84 -7.84 -5.62
CA GLY A 96 -9.52 -8.00 -6.92
C GLY A 96 -8.66 -8.57 -8.05
N ALA A 97 -7.33 -8.56 -7.90
CA ALA A 97 -6.39 -9.12 -8.85
C ALA A 97 -5.14 -9.72 -8.17
N THR A 98 -4.10 -10.01 -8.96
CA THR A 98 -2.84 -10.59 -8.49
C THR A 98 -2.21 -9.71 -7.41
N THR A 99 -2.08 -10.29 -6.22
CA THR A 99 -1.58 -9.59 -5.04
C THR A 99 -0.43 -10.38 -4.43
N THR A 100 0.71 -9.72 -4.24
CA THR A 100 1.88 -10.28 -3.57
C THR A 100 2.20 -9.43 -2.34
N ILE A 101 2.06 -10.02 -1.15
CA ILE A 101 2.40 -9.36 0.11
C ILE A 101 3.57 -10.11 0.74
N LYS A 102 4.65 -9.39 1.05
CA LYS A 102 5.80 -9.90 1.77
C LYS A 102 6.01 -9.08 3.03
N ALA A 103 5.93 -9.72 4.19
CA ALA A 103 6.33 -9.15 5.46
C ALA A 103 7.59 -9.87 5.96
N SER A 104 8.48 -9.16 6.65
CA SER A 104 9.53 -9.85 7.42
C SER A 104 9.04 -10.11 8.84
N ASN A 105 8.56 -9.08 9.51
CA ASN A 105 8.08 -9.16 10.89
C ASN A 105 6.71 -8.46 11.02
N GLY A 106 5.63 -9.22 11.18
CA GLY A 106 4.27 -8.68 11.25
C GLY A 106 3.22 -9.64 10.71
N ASP A 107 1.97 -9.39 11.11
CA ASP A 107 0.84 -10.18 10.70
C ASP A 107 0.32 -9.71 9.33
N ILE A 108 -0.03 -10.65 8.47
CA ILE A 108 -0.70 -10.34 7.20
C ILE A 108 -2.13 -10.84 7.27
N THR A 109 -3.08 -9.93 7.14
CA THR A 109 -4.50 -10.23 7.11
C THR A 109 -5.09 -9.85 5.76
N VAL A 110 -5.77 -10.79 5.11
CA VAL A 110 -6.53 -10.57 3.89
C VAL A 110 -7.99 -10.92 4.15
N GLY A 111 -8.90 -9.97 3.95
CA GLY A 111 -10.34 -10.17 4.16
C GLY A 111 -10.93 -11.04 3.06
N GLU A 112 -11.12 -10.48 1.88
CA GLU A 112 -11.76 -11.10 0.73
C GLU A 112 -10.79 -11.17 -0.46
N VAL A 113 -10.81 -12.28 -1.19
CA VAL A 113 -10.13 -12.41 -2.47
C VAL A 113 -11.18 -12.64 -3.54
N ALA A 114 -11.49 -11.60 -4.29
CA ALA A 114 -12.49 -11.68 -5.34
C ALA A 114 -11.95 -12.48 -6.53
N ARG A 115 -10.75 -12.14 -7.04
CA ARG A 115 -10.17 -12.74 -8.26
C ARG A 115 -8.64 -12.62 -8.27
N GLY A 116 -7.97 -13.53 -9.00
CA GLY A 116 -6.53 -13.46 -9.23
C GLY A 116 -5.70 -14.37 -8.31
N THR A 117 -4.39 -14.15 -8.30
CA THR A 117 -3.44 -14.95 -7.50
C THR A 117 -3.00 -14.18 -6.27
N LEU A 118 -3.24 -14.74 -5.09
CA LEU A 118 -2.75 -14.19 -3.82
C LEU A 118 -1.50 -14.95 -3.37
N THR A 119 -0.40 -14.22 -3.19
CA THR A 119 0.86 -14.75 -2.64
C THR A 119 1.21 -13.98 -1.38
N LEU A 120 1.11 -14.65 -0.23
CA LEU A 120 1.49 -14.08 1.06
C LEU A 120 2.75 -14.77 1.57
N GLN A 121 3.72 -13.99 2.01
CA GLN A 121 4.93 -14.49 2.66
C GLN A 121 5.21 -13.64 3.90
N THR A 122 5.35 -14.27 5.07
CA THR A 122 5.87 -13.62 6.28
C THR A 122 7.00 -14.47 6.85
N ALA A 123 8.06 -13.83 7.37
CA ALA A 123 9.14 -14.59 8.03
C ALA A 123 8.83 -14.84 9.51
N ALA A 124 8.23 -13.85 10.18
CA ALA A 124 7.79 -13.95 11.57
C ALA A 124 6.49 -13.16 11.77
N GLY A 125 5.40 -13.91 11.96
CA GLY A 125 4.05 -13.38 12.09
C GLY A 125 3.02 -14.43 11.68
N SER A 126 1.75 -14.05 11.73
CA SER A 126 0.61 -14.86 11.35
C SER A 126 0.08 -14.44 9.98
N LEU A 127 -0.47 -15.40 9.24
CA LEU A 127 -1.16 -15.15 7.97
C LEU A 127 -2.63 -15.52 8.16
N ALA A 128 -3.53 -14.56 7.94
CA ALA A 128 -4.98 -14.77 7.97
C ALA A 128 -5.59 -14.40 6.61
N ILE A 129 -6.48 -15.25 6.10
CA ILE A 129 -7.20 -15.05 4.83
C ILE A 129 -8.67 -15.43 5.05
N GLY A 130 -9.64 -14.61 4.65
CA GLY A 130 -11.06 -14.97 4.70
C GLY A 130 -11.74 -14.71 6.05
N VAL A 131 -11.55 -13.51 6.62
CA VAL A 131 -12.18 -13.07 7.89
C VAL A 131 -13.43 -12.25 7.63
#